data_AF-A0A8S0H1W7-F1
#
_entry.id   AF-A0A8S0H1W7-F1
#
_cell.length_a   1.000
_cell.length_b   1.000
_cell.length_c   1.000
_cell.angle_alpha   90.00
_cell.angle_beta   90.00
_cell.angle_gamma   90.00
#
_symmetry.space_group_name_H-M   'P 1'
#
loop_
_entity.id
_entity.type
_entity.pdbx_description
1 polymer ?
#
loop_
_entity_poly.entity_id
_entity_poly.type
_entity_poly.pdbx_seq_one_letter_code
_entity_poly.pdbx_strand_id
1 'polypeptide(L)'
;MAKFYYQIKGRQPAGPNREAEWAWPPVFSGMAEADNRKLAKAQIEELYERQFPQRVLRTDMTDHAYLLHIQELREHDTYLLRRFEDTTCKECGTVFKLIDKYNDPNTETTSHNYCTEACKQAARFRNVQELRLVNEGRAPAVIYQVRQKSTGRVYVGQTTQPFTLRWWQHLSYPTSCKFHAALGGSDITDWEFSVIEVIVYPADCTNRAAYITQRESHWIEALSAVEAGFNTIRPAGAVDQTQVTLPLADLA
;
A
#
# COMPACT_ATOMS: atom_id res chain seq x y z
N MET A 1 -30.87 -10.45 -18.25
CA MET A 1 -31.52 -9.78 -17.10
C MET A 1 -30.66 -8.60 -16.68
N ALA A 2 -31.27 -7.46 -16.37
CA ALA A 2 -30.54 -6.28 -15.91
C ALA A 2 -30.26 -6.38 -14.40
N LYS A 3 -29.15 -5.78 -13.95
CA LYS A 3 -28.78 -5.70 -12.55
C LYS A 3 -29.28 -4.39 -11.97
N PHE A 4 -29.95 -4.43 -10.82
CA PHE A 4 -30.46 -3.27 -10.12
C PHE A 4 -29.82 -3.17 -8.74
N TYR A 5 -29.09 -2.09 -8.50
CA TYR A 5 -28.64 -1.72 -7.17
C TYR A 5 -29.78 -1.09 -6.39
N TYR A 6 -30.03 -1.59 -5.18
CA TYR A 6 -31.05 -1.01 -4.31
C TYR A 6 -30.50 -0.62 -2.94
N GLN A 7 -31.07 0.43 -2.36
CA GLN A 7 -30.78 0.90 -1.02
C GLN A 7 -32.09 1.06 -0.25
N ILE A 8 -32.13 0.49 0.95
CA ILE A 8 -33.19 0.71 1.92
C ILE A 8 -32.68 1.76 2.90
N LYS A 9 -33.24 2.96 2.82
CA LYS A 9 -32.91 4.07 3.75
C LYS A 9 -33.90 4.06 4.90
N GLY A 10 -33.39 4.04 6.12
CA GLY A 10 -34.20 4.22 7.31
C GLY A 10 -34.50 5.69 7.55
N ARG A 11 -35.56 6.00 8.28
CA ARG A 11 -35.84 7.37 8.73
C ARG A 11 -34.97 7.73 9.95
N GLN A 12 -34.32 8.88 9.89
CA GLN A 12 -33.74 9.54 11.06
C GLN A 12 -34.82 10.44 11.70
N PRO A 13 -35.13 10.28 13.00
CA PRO A 13 -36.16 11.08 13.66
C PRO A 13 -35.74 12.57 13.72
N ALA A 14 -36.75 13.44 13.76
CA ALA A 14 -36.51 14.88 13.98
C ALA A 14 -35.88 15.10 15.37
N GLY A 15 -34.97 16.06 15.45
CA GLY A 15 -34.34 16.51 16.68
C GLY A 15 -34.64 17.99 16.97
N PRO A 16 -34.12 18.55 18.08
CA PRO A 16 -34.42 19.92 18.52
C PRO A 16 -34.19 20.99 17.46
N ASN A 17 -33.21 20.79 16.57
CA ASN A 17 -32.85 21.71 15.48
C ASN A 17 -32.71 21.00 14.12
N ARG A 18 -33.39 19.85 13.93
CA ARG A 18 -33.27 19.07 12.69
C ARG A 18 -34.60 18.44 12.33
N GLU A 19 -35.07 18.69 11.12
CA GLU A 19 -36.23 17.99 10.57
C GLU A 19 -35.88 16.51 10.34
N ALA A 20 -36.91 15.66 10.28
CA ALA A 20 -36.68 14.27 9.98
C ALA A 20 -36.07 14.15 8.56
N GLU A 21 -35.07 13.26 8.40
CA GLU A 21 -34.42 13.01 7.11
C GLU A 21 -34.21 11.51 6.87
N TRP A 22 -33.90 11.12 5.64
CA TRP A 22 -33.47 9.75 5.34
C TRP A 22 -32.03 9.52 5.80
N ALA A 23 -31.81 8.46 6.56
CA ALA A 23 -30.52 8.14 7.14
C ALA A 23 -29.45 7.86 6.06
N TRP A 24 -28.24 8.33 6.35
CA TRP A 24 -27.01 7.96 5.65
C TRP A 24 -25.97 7.55 6.70
N PRO A 25 -25.36 6.36 6.63
CA PRO A 25 -25.50 5.33 5.60
C PRO A 25 -26.91 4.70 5.53
N PRO A 26 -27.28 4.05 4.41
CA PRO A 26 -28.53 3.30 4.31
C PRO A 26 -28.56 2.13 5.31
N VAL A 27 -29.75 1.68 5.68
CA VAL A 27 -29.94 0.52 6.57
C VAL A 27 -29.48 -0.76 5.88
N PHE A 28 -29.74 -0.87 4.59
CA PHE A 28 -29.31 -2.01 3.79
C PHE A 28 -29.06 -1.60 2.34
N SER A 29 -28.12 -2.26 1.68
CA SER A 29 -27.83 -2.13 0.26
C SER A 29 -27.70 -3.50 -0.38
N GLY A 30 -28.31 -3.72 -1.54
CA GLY A 30 -28.27 -5.00 -2.23
C GLY A 30 -28.31 -4.88 -3.75
N MET A 31 -28.31 -6.02 -4.42
CA MET A 31 -28.46 -6.12 -5.87
C MET A 31 -29.57 -7.13 -6.19
N ALA A 32 -30.46 -6.76 -7.10
CA ALA A 32 -31.51 -7.63 -7.62
C ALA A 32 -31.34 -7.79 -9.15
N GLU A 33 -31.58 -8.99 -9.67
CA GLU A 33 -31.53 -9.27 -11.11
C GLU A 33 -32.95 -9.43 -11.65
N ALA A 34 -33.35 -8.53 -12.53
CA ALA A 34 -34.70 -8.49 -13.08
C ALA A 34 -34.71 -7.91 -14.51
N ASP A 35 -35.80 -8.09 -15.25
CA ASP A 35 -35.90 -7.54 -16.60
C ASP A 35 -36.24 -6.05 -16.62
N ASN A 36 -36.87 -5.55 -15.56
CA ASN A 36 -37.21 -4.14 -15.43
C ASN A 36 -37.27 -3.70 -13.96
N ARG A 37 -37.24 -2.38 -13.74
CA ARG A 37 -37.26 -1.76 -12.41
C ARG A 37 -38.51 -2.12 -11.59
N LYS A 38 -39.66 -2.37 -12.24
CA LYS A 38 -40.92 -2.73 -11.56
C LYS A 38 -40.85 -4.15 -10.99
N LEU A 39 -40.30 -5.09 -11.76
CA LEU A 39 -40.05 -6.46 -11.34
C LEU A 39 -38.98 -6.52 -10.25
N ALA A 40 -37.90 -5.73 -10.36
CA ALA A 40 -36.90 -5.60 -9.31
C ALA A 40 -37.53 -5.11 -7.99
N LYS A 41 -38.43 -4.11 -8.04
CA LYS A 41 -39.17 -3.65 -6.86
C LYS A 41 -40.01 -4.77 -6.25
N ALA A 42 -40.78 -5.48 -7.08
CA ALA A 42 -41.65 -6.57 -6.60
C ALA A 42 -40.85 -7.68 -5.91
N GLN A 43 -39.71 -8.10 -6.48
CA GLN A 43 -38.80 -9.07 -5.86
C GLN A 43 -38.24 -8.59 -4.52
N ILE A 44 -37.85 -7.31 -4.42
CA ILE A 44 -37.36 -6.72 -3.16
C ILE A 44 -38.49 -6.71 -2.12
N GLU A 45 -39.69 -6.30 -2.50
CA GLU A 45 -40.83 -6.25 -1.57
C GLU A 45 -41.28 -7.62 -1.09
N GLU A 46 -41.16 -8.65 -1.93
CA GLU A 46 -41.36 -10.05 -1.57
C GLU A 46 -40.26 -10.53 -0.61
N LEU A 47 -38.97 -10.27 -0.91
CA LEU A 47 -37.84 -10.69 -0.08
C LEU A 47 -37.90 -10.17 1.35
N TYR A 48 -38.37 -8.94 1.55
CA TYR A 48 -38.49 -8.32 2.87
C TYR A 48 -39.92 -8.38 3.43
N GLU A 49 -40.85 -9.05 2.75
CA GLU A 49 -42.27 -9.16 3.10
C GLU A 49 -42.91 -7.79 3.43
N ARG A 50 -42.50 -6.75 2.69
CA ARG A 50 -42.87 -5.35 2.99
C ARG A 50 -42.94 -4.49 1.74
N GLN A 51 -43.91 -3.57 1.73
CA GLN A 51 -44.02 -2.53 0.72
C GLN A 51 -43.13 -1.33 1.05
N PHE A 52 -42.39 -0.83 0.05
CA PHE A 52 -41.51 0.33 0.21
C PHE A 52 -41.90 1.47 -0.74
N PRO A 53 -42.06 2.71 -0.23
CA PRO A 53 -42.23 3.87 -1.08
C PRO A 53 -40.90 4.22 -1.77
N GLN A 54 -40.97 4.67 -3.03
CA GLN A 54 -39.79 5.14 -3.79
C GLN A 54 -39.62 6.66 -3.75
N ARG A 55 -40.72 7.38 -3.48
CA ARG A 55 -40.76 8.82 -3.34
C ARG A 55 -41.71 9.15 -2.20
N VAL A 56 -41.23 9.94 -1.25
CA VAL A 56 -42.00 10.42 -0.09
C VAL A 56 -41.79 11.92 -0.03
N LEU A 57 -42.87 12.68 0.11
CA LEU A 57 -42.80 14.13 0.30
C LEU A 57 -42.27 14.43 1.70
N ARG A 58 -41.63 15.59 1.87
CA ARG A 58 -41.03 15.98 3.15
C ARG A 58 -42.08 16.10 4.28
N THR A 59 -43.31 16.46 3.93
CA THR A 59 -44.46 16.54 4.83
C THR A 59 -44.87 15.19 5.40
N ASP A 60 -44.74 14.12 4.60
CA ASP A 60 -45.27 12.79 4.90
C ASP A 60 -44.18 11.85 5.45
N MET A 61 -43.00 12.40 5.69
CA MET A 61 -41.82 11.62 6.04
C MET A 61 -41.93 10.98 7.44
N THR A 62 -42.78 11.54 8.31
CA THR A 62 -43.13 10.97 9.62
C THR A 62 -44.04 9.75 9.54
N ASP A 63 -44.65 9.48 8.38
CA ASP A 63 -45.58 8.35 8.20
C ASP A 63 -44.88 7.12 7.59
N HIS A 64 -43.67 7.31 7.06
CA HIS A 64 -42.87 6.26 6.45
C HIS A 64 -41.60 5.98 7.24
N ALA A 65 -41.38 4.70 7.60
CA ALA A 65 -40.18 4.26 8.30
C ALA A 65 -38.98 4.05 7.36
N TYR A 66 -39.24 3.72 6.09
CA TYR A 66 -38.22 3.34 5.11
C TYR A 66 -38.51 3.94 3.74
N LEU A 67 -37.45 4.14 2.96
CA LEU A 67 -37.50 4.55 1.55
C LEU A 67 -36.64 3.59 0.72
N LEU A 68 -37.19 3.11 -0.40
CA LEU A 68 -36.46 2.26 -1.34
C LEU A 68 -35.95 3.07 -2.53
N HIS A 69 -34.63 3.14 -2.67
CA HIS A 69 -33.97 3.66 -3.86
C HIS A 69 -33.53 2.50 -4.75
N ILE A 70 -33.85 2.55 -6.04
CA ILE A 70 -33.46 1.54 -7.03
C ILE A 70 -32.81 2.24 -8.21
N GLN A 71 -31.61 1.79 -8.58
CA GLN A 71 -30.84 2.26 -9.72
C GLN A 71 -30.44 1.06 -10.59
N GLU A 72 -30.60 1.18 -11.90
CA GLU A 72 -30.08 0.19 -12.85
C GLU A 72 -28.55 0.31 -12.90
N LEU A 73 -27.86 -0.82 -12.79
CA LEU A 73 -26.40 -0.91 -12.93
C LEU A 73 -26.05 -1.22 -14.37
N ARG A 74 -25.24 -0.34 -14.96
CA ARG A 74 -24.64 -0.55 -16.29
C ARG A 74 -23.23 -1.11 -16.14
N GLU A 75 -22.70 -1.67 -17.23
CA GLU A 75 -21.35 -2.27 -17.23
C GLU A 75 -20.24 -1.29 -16.82
N HIS A 76 -20.41 0.01 -17.07
CA HIS A 76 -19.46 1.04 -16.67
C HIS A 76 -19.48 1.35 -15.15
N ASP A 77 -20.48 0.89 -14.40
CA ASP A 77 -20.63 1.13 -12.94
C ASP A 77 -19.74 0.19 -12.12
N THR A 78 -18.48 0.04 -12.57
CA THR A 78 -17.45 -0.86 -12.01
C THR A 78 -17.27 -0.70 -10.50
N TYR A 79 -17.38 0.53 -9.99
CA TYR A 79 -17.26 0.81 -8.55
C TYR A 79 -18.36 0.13 -7.71
N LEU A 80 -19.62 0.16 -8.19
CA LEU A 80 -20.74 -0.47 -7.49
C LEU A 80 -20.75 -1.98 -7.72
N LEU A 81 -20.49 -2.43 -8.94
CA LEU A 81 -20.41 -3.85 -9.30
C LEU A 81 -19.37 -4.59 -8.44
N ARG A 82 -18.19 -3.99 -8.25
CA ARG A 82 -17.12 -4.54 -7.41
C ARG A 82 -17.53 -4.82 -5.97
N ARG A 83 -18.57 -4.17 -5.44
CA ARG A 83 -19.06 -4.44 -4.07
C ARG A 83 -19.69 -5.83 -3.93
N PHE A 84 -20.23 -6.35 -5.03
CA PHE A 84 -20.95 -7.63 -5.09
C PHE A 84 -20.08 -8.78 -5.58
N GLU A 85 -18.87 -8.49 -6.03
CA GLU A 85 -17.88 -9.47 -6.47
C GLU A 85 -17.19 -10.14 -5.28
N ASP A 86 -16.88 -11.42 -5.45
CA ASP A 86 -16.11 -12.19 -4.49
C ASP A 86 -14.69 -11.65 -4.41
N THR A 87 -14.29 -11.22 -3.22
CA THR A 87 -12.96 -10.68 -2.95
C THR A 87 -12.22 -11.58 -1.97
N THR A 88 -11.02 -12.00 -2.35
CA THR A 88 -10.16 -12.81 -1.49
C THR A 88 -9.38 -11.93 -0.52
N CYS A 89 -9.44 -12.24 0.78
CA CYS A 89 -8.62 -11.60 1.80
C CYS A 89 -7.14 -11.82 1.52
N LYS A 90 -6.36 -10.74 1.46
CA LYS A 90 -4.92 -10.81 1.18
C LYS A 90 -4.07 -11.44 2.30
N GLU A 91 -4.65 -11.61 3.48
CA GLU A 91 -3.95 -12.18 4.64
C GLU A 91 -4.29 -13.66 4.85
N CYS A 92 -5.59 -13.99 4.96
CA CYS A 92 -6.03 -15.34 5.30
C CYS A 92 -6.65 -16.13 4.13
N GLY A 93 -6.86 -15.51 2.97
CA GLY A 93 -7.46 -16.16 1.80
C GLY A 93 -8.99 -16.34 1.87
N THR A 94 -9.66 -15.94 2.94
CA THR A 94 -11.12 -16.01 3.05
C THR A 94 -11.79 -15.15 1.97
N VAL A 95 -12.78 -15.72 1.28
CA VAL A 95 -13.58 -15.01 0.28
C VAL A 95 -14.71 -14.26 0.98
N PHE A 96 -14.89 -12.98 0.65
CA PHE A 96 -15.97 -12.14 1.17
C PHE A 96 -16.44 -11.17 0.09
N LYS A 97 -17.68 -10.68 0.20
CA LYS A 97 -18.16 -9.56 -0.61
C LYS A 97 -18.08 -8.28 0.20
N LEU A 98 -17.70 -7.18 -0.44
CA LEU A 98 -17.63 -5.89 0.26
C LEU A 98 -19.02 -5.45 0.73
N ILE A 99 -20.07 -5.77 -0.02
CA ILE A 99 -21.44 -5.37 0.31
C ILE A 99 -21.90 -5.92 1.66
N ASP A 100 -21.49 -7.14 2.03
CA ASP A 100 -21.87 -7.77 3.30
C ASP A 100 -21.35 -6.95 4.48
N LYS A 101 -20.14 -6.40 4.36
CA LYS A 101 -19.56 -5.51 5.37
C LYS A 101 -20.27 -4.17 5.47
N TYR A 102 -20.76 -3.61 4.35
CA TYR A 102 -21.54 -2.37 4.38
C TYR A 102 -22.89 -2.57 5.07
N ASN A 103 -23.44 -3.79 5.03
CA ASN A 103 -24.72 -4.13 5.64
C ASN A 103 -24.60 -4.62 7.09
N ASP A 104 -23.40 -4.98 7.54
CA ASP A 104 -23.15 -5.43 8.91
C ASP A 104 -22.79 -4.23 9.81
N PRO A 105 -23.69 -3.82 10.73
CA PRO A 105 -23.41 -2.72 11.66
C PRO A 105 -22.30 -3.06 12.66
N ASN A 106 -21.99 -4.34 12.86
CA ASN A 106 -20.94 -4.82 13.75
C ASN A 106 -19.66 -5.16 12.99
N THR A 107 -19.54 -4.77 11.72
CA THR A 107 -18.35 -5.07 10.94
C THR A 107 -17.12 -4.46 11.60
N GLU A 108 -16.10 -5.30 11.83
CA GLU A 108 -14.86 -4.84 12.48
C GLU A 108 -14.03 -3.94 11.55
N THR A 109 -14.21 -4.06 10.23
CA THR A 109 -13.39 -3.34 9.26
C THR A 109 -14.14 -3.03 7.97
N THR A 110 -13.94 -1.82 7.45
CA THR A 110 -14.44 -1.40 6.13
C THR A 110 -13.43 -1.63 5.01
N SER A 111 -12.36 -2.39 5.28
CA SER A 111 -11.31 -2.61 4.30
C SER A 111 -11.79 -3.41 3.09
N HIS A 112 -11.40 -2.93 1.90
CA HIS A 112 -11.66 -3.60 0.63
C HIS A 112 -10.77 -4.84 0.42
N ASN A 113 -9.67 -4.99 1.16
CA ASN A 113 -8.66 -6.03 0.90
C ASN A 113 -8.60 -7.12 1.98
N TYR A 114 -9.21 -6.89 3.15
CA TYR A 114 -9.04 -7.76 4.32
C TYR A 114 -10.39 -8.04 4.96
N CYS A 115 -10.67 -9.31 5.29
CA CYS A 115 -11.96 -9.74 5.83
C CYS A 115 -12.25 -9.19 7.24
N THR A 116 -11.24 -9.10 8.11
CA THR A 116 -11.36 -8.62 9.50
C THR A 116 -10.31 -7.58 9.84
N GLU A 117 -10.52 -6.82 10.93
CA GLU A 117 -9.51 -5.86 11.40
C GLU A 117 -8.25 -6.59 11.88
N ALA A 118 -8.40 -7.78 12.48
CA ALA A 118 -7.27 -8.65 12.84
C ALA A 118 -6.40 -9.00 11.63
N CYS A 119 -6.99 -9.39 10.49
CA CYS A 119 -6.26 -9.66 9.24
C CYS A 119 -5.56 -8.40 8.71
N LYS A 120 -6.22 -7.25 8.77
CA LYS A 120 -5.62 -5.97 8.35
C LYS A 120 -4.43 -5.59 9.23
N GLN A 121 -4.54 -5.76 10.55
CA GLN A 121 -3.44 -5.49 11.47
C GLN A 121 -2.31 -6.52 11.28
N ALA A 122 -2.60 -7.80 11.16
CA ALA A 122 -1.61 -8.85 10.89
C ALA A 122 -0.83 -8.56 9.59
N ALA A 123 -1.52 -8.20 8.51
CA ALA A 123 -0.88 -7.80 7.25
C ALA A 123 -0.01 -6.54 7.43
N ARG A 124 -0.45 -5.56 8.23
CA ARG A 124 0.36 -4.37 8.56
C ARG A 124 1.62 -4.76 9.35
N PHE A 125 1.50 -5.61 10.37
CA PHE A 125 2.64 -6.09 11.14
C PHE A 125 3.59 -6.91 10.28
N ARG A 126 3.08 -7.79 9.40
CA ARG A 126 3.88 -8.52 8.41
C ARG A 126 4.60 -7.56 7.48
N ASN A 127 3.94 -6.53 6.94
CA ASN A 127 4.60 -5.53 6.09
C ASN A 127 5.72 -4.77 6.83
N VAL A 128 5.55 -4.52 8.14
CA VAL A 128 6.59 -3.90 8.97
C VAL A 128 7.73 -4.89 9.29
N GLN A 129 7.42 -6.15 9.65
CA GLN A 129 8.39 -7.20 9.98
C GLN A 129 9.18 -7.69 8.76
N GLU A 130 8.51 -7.84 7.62
CA GLU A 130 9.13 -8.11 6.31
C GLU A 130 9.79 -6.85 5.72
N LEU A 131 9.73 -5.71 6.43
CA LEU A 131 10.39 -4.47 6.06
C LEU A 131 9.95 -3.96 4.67
N ARG A 132 8.79 -4.42 4.21
CA ARG A 132 8.01 -3.87 3.09
C ARG A 132 7.36 -2.53 3.45
N LEU A 133 7.98 -1.77 4.36
CA LEU A 133 7.92 -0.32 4.37
C LEU A 133 8.74 0.19 3.18
N VAL A 134 8.33 -0.22 1.98
CA VAL A 134 8.61 0.53 0.76
C VAL A 134 7.83 1.81 0.94
N ASN A 135 8.49 2.80 1.54
CA ASN A 135 8.16 4.18 1.29
C ASN A 135 8.19 4.33 -0.23
N GLU A 136 7.02 4.33 -0.86
CA GLU A 136 6.82 4.74 -2.24
C GLU A 136 7.44 6.15 -2.38
N GLY A 137 8.70 6.22 -2.80
CA GLY A 137 9.40 7.44 -3.17
C GLY A 137 9.77 8.45 -2.07
N ARG A 138 9.63 8.15 -0.76
CA ARG A 138 9.90 9.17 0.30
C ARG A 138 11.32 9.19 0.85
N ALA A 139 12.04 8.07 0.86
CA ALA A 139 13.43 8.05 1.32
C ALA A 139 14.36 8.29 0.12
N PRO A 140 15.28 9.26 0.17
CA PRO A 140 16.24 9.44 -0.90
C PRO A 140 17.14 8.20 -0.98
N ALA A 141 17.58 7.86 -2.19
CA ALA A 141 18.60 6.84 -2.36
C ALA A 141 19.90 7.34 -1.73
N VAL A 142 20.61 6.49 -1.01
CA VAL A 142 21.86 6.87 -0.35
C VAL A 142 22.96 5.87 -0.61
N ILE A 143 24.20 6.39 -0.63
CA ILE A 143 25.41 5.60 -0.48
C ILE A 143 25.85 5.72 0.99
N TYR A 144 26.11 4.59 1.62
CA TYR A 144 26.58 4.51 3.00
C TYR A 144 27.92 3.82 3.08
N GLN A 145 28.64 4.08 4.17
CA GLN A 145 29.81 3.31 4.56
C GLN A 145 29.58 2.63 5.91
N VAL A 146 30.26 1.51 6.11
CA VAL A 146 30.42 0.84 7.40
C VAL A 146 31.92 0.66 7.62
N ARG A 147 32.47 1.38 8.60
CA ARG A 147 33.91 1.41 8.90
C ARG A 147 34.18 0.61 10.16
N GLN A 148 35.22 -0.23 10.11
CA GLN A 148 35.79 -0.85 11.30
C GLN A 148 36.85 0.10 11.88
N LYS A 149 36.70 0.52 13.14
CA LYS A 149 37.57 1.51 13.78
C LYS A 149 38.97 0.95 14.00
N SER A 150 39.08 -0.29 14.46
CA SER A 150 40.36 -0.95 14.75
C SER A 150 41.29 -1.08 13.55
N THR A 151 40.73 -1.34 12.35
CA THR A 151 41.51 -1.59 11.14
C THR A 151 41.46 -0.46 10.12
N GLY A 152 40.53 0.48 10.28
CA GLY A 152 40.25 1.54 9.31
C GLY A 152 39.58 1.05 8.02
N ARG A 153 39.30 -0.25 7.89
CA ARG A 153 38.72 -0.85 6.67
C ARG A 153 37.26 -0.45 6.54
N VAL A 154 36.81 -0.28 5.29
CA VAL A 154 35.45 0.16 4.99
C VAL A 154 34.69 -0.82 4.10
N TYR A 155 33.38 -0.89 4.31
CA TYR A 155 32.40 -1.43 3.38
C TYR A 155 31.56 -0.27 2.84
N VAL A 156 31.38 -0.20 1.52
CA VAL A 156 30.49 0.76 0.86
C VAL A 156 29.29 0.02 0.30
N GLY A 157 28.09 0.56 0.48
CA GLY A 157 26.88 0.01 -0.10
C GLY A 157 25.88 1.08 -0.51
N GLN A 158 24.96 0.71 -1.40
CA GLN A 158 23.82 1.53 -1.79
C GLN A 158 22.49 1.02 -1.20
N THR A 159 21.54 1.92 -0.97
CA THR A 159 20.15 1.55 -0.63
C THR A 159 19.14 2.58 -1.09
N THR A 160 17.99 2.08 -1.54
CA THR A 160 16.76 2.88 -1.77
C THR A 160 15.74 2.70 -0.63
N GLN A 161 15.99 1.78 0.30
CA GLN A 161 15.28 1.64 1.57
C GLN A 161 15.87 2.62 2.60
N PRO A 162 15.15 2.94 3.71
CA PRO A 162 15.75 3.66 4.84
C PRO A 162 17.11 3.06 5.24
N PHE A 163 18.14 3.89 5.36
CA PHE A 163 19.51 3.40 5.58
C PHE A 163 19.69 2.67 6.91
N THR A 164 18.99 3.10 7.96
CA THR A 164 18.98 2.43 9.26
C THR A 164 18.48 0.99 9.16
N LEU A 165 17.48 0.77 8.32
CA LEU A 165 16.95 -0.56 8.02
C LEU A 165 17.99 -1.41 7.27
N ARG A 166 18.65 -0.84 6.26
CA ARG A 166 19.69 -1.55 5.54
C ARG A 166 20.85 -1.96 6.45
N TRP A 167 21.23 -1.11 7.40
CA TRP A 167 22.24 -1.44 8.41
C TRP A 167 21.79 -2.56 9.34
N TRP A 168 20.54 -2.51 9.82
CA TRP A 168 19.97 -3.58 10.64
C TRP A 168 19.99 -4.94 9.89
N GLN A 169 19.65 -4.96 8.60
CA GLN A 169 19.73 -6.17 7.78
C GLN A 169 21.14 -6.77 7.73
N HIS A 170 22.19 -5.94 7.70
CA HIS A 170 23.56 -6.46 7.74
C HIS A 170 23.91 -7.17 9.06
N LEU A 171 23.29 -6.75 10.17
CA LEU A 171 23.49 -7.34 11.49
C LEU A 171 22.63 -8.59 11.68
N SER A 172 21.40 -8.60 11.18
CA SER A 172 20.43 -9.68 11.43
C SER A 172 20.46 -10.80 10.38
N TYR A 173 20.90 -10.51 9.16
CA TYR A 173 20.93 -11.48 8.06
C TYR A 173 22.31 -11.51 7.38
N PRO A 174 23.37 -11.96 8.09
CA PRO A 174 24.70 -12.05 7.52
C PRO A 174 24.77 -13.10 6.41
N THR A 175 25.55 -12.81 5.38
CA THR A 175 25.93 -13.73 4.29
C THR A 175 27.37 -14.18 4.47
N SER A 176 27.87 -15.09 3.63
CA SER A 176 29.25 -15.59 3.70
C SER A 176 30.31 -14.64 3.11
N CYS A 177 30.04 -13.33 3.01
CA CYS A 177 30.99 -12.37 2.45
C CYS A 177 32.01 -11.88 3.49
N LYS A 178 33.16 -11.36 3.04
CA LYS A 178 34.23 -10.86 3.92
C LYS A 178 33.78 -9.78 4.90
N PHE A 179 32.82 -8.94 4.50
CA PHE A 179 32.23 -7.93 5.35
C PHE A 179 31.49 -8.55 6.54
N HIS A 180 30.57 -9.49 6.27
CA HIS A 180 29.77 -10.14 7.29
C HIS A 180 30.59 -11.05 8.20
N ALA A 181 31.63 -11.70 7.67
CA ALA A 181 32.59 -12.45 8.48
C ALA A 181 33.33 -11.55 9.47
N ALA A 182 33.78 -10.36 9.04
CA ALA A 182 34.43 -9.39 9.93
C ALA A 182 33.44 -8.81 10.96
N LEU A 183 32.23 -8.47 10.52
CA LEU A 183 31.18 -7.89 11.36
C LEU A 183 30.72 -8.86 12.47
N GLY A 184 30.60 -10.15 12.16
CA GLY A 184 30.27 -11.18 13.16
C GLY A 184 31.45 -11.57 14.07
N GLY A 185 32.69 -11.29 13.66
CA GLY A 185 33.90 -11.64 14.40
C GLY A 185 34.45 -10.54 15.31
N SER A 186 33.77 -9.40 15.43
CA SER A 186 34.20 -8.25 16.24
C SER A 186 33.02 -7.60 16.95
N ASP A 187 33.31 -6.82 18.01
CA ASP A 187 32.27 -6.14 18.78
C ASP A 187 31.61 -5.02 17.97
N ILE A 188 30.30 -4.86 18.12
CA ILE A 188 29.52 -3.81 17.43
C ILE A 188 30.03 -2.39 17.74
N THR A 189 30.70 -2.19 18.88
CA THR A 189 31.30 -0.91 19.28
C THR A 189 32.52 -0.53 18.43
N ASP A 190 33.16 -1.50 17.78
CA ASP A 190 34.26 -1.30 16.82
C ASP A 190 33.76 -0.80 15.46
N TRP A 191 32.44 -0.70 15.24
CA TRP A 191 31.88 -0.32 13.96
C TRP A 191 31.27 1.08 13.98
N GLU A 192 31.44 1.80 12.87
CA GLU A 192 30.84 3.09 12.60
C GLU A 192 30.02 3.02 11.31
N PHE A 193 28.75 3.41 11.41
CA PHE A 193 27.81 3.44 10.30
C PHE A 193 27.55 4.90 9.92
N SER A 194 27.78 5.27 8.66
CA SER A 194 27.51 6.63 8.19
C SER A 194 27.00 6.67 6.76
N VAL A 195 26.21 7.70 6.46
CA VAL A 195 25.80 8.03 5.10
C VAL A 195 26.87 8.95 4.51
N ILE A 196 27.38 8.62 3.33
CA ILE A 196 28.44 9.39 2.65
C ILE A 196 27.90 10.20 1.47
N GLU A 197 26.78 9.78 0.86
CA GLU A 197 26.11 10.53 -0.19
C GLU A 197 24.60 10.32 -0.12
N VAL A 198 23.84 11.42 -0.22
CA VAL A 198 22.42 11.39 -0.53
C VAL A 198 22.28 11.68 -2.02
N ILE A 199 21.80 10.70 -2.78
CA ILE A 199 21.79 10.75 -4.24
C ILE A 199 20.74 11.74 -4.72
N VAL A 200 21.19 12.76 -5.45
CA VAL A 200 20.35 13.67 -6.22
C VAL A 200 20.46 13.27 -7.69
N TYR A 201 19.31 12.98 -8.32
CA TYR A 201 19.28 12.59 -9.72
C TYR A 201 19.36 13.82 -10.63
N PRO A 202 20.19 13.81 -11.68
CA PRO A 202 20.12 14.79 -12.77
C PRO A 202 18.72 14.82 -13.40
N ALA A 203 18.30 15.98 -13.88
CA ALA A 203 16.95 16.17 -14.45
C ALA A 203 16.68 15.28 -15.68
N ASP A 204 17.74 14.91 -16.40
CA ASP A 204 17.78 14.07 -17.59
C ASP A 204 18.12 12.59 -17.30
N CYS A 205 18.17 12.19 -16.02
CA CYS A 205 18.48 10.82 -15.63
C CYS A 205 17.37 9.84 -16.03
N THR A 206 17.58 9.11 -17.13
CA THR A 206 16.66 8.08 -17.64
C THR A 206 16.75 6.77 -16.87
N ASN A 207 17.95 6.42 -16.37
CA ASN A 207 18.19 5.16 -15.65
C ASN A 207 18.75 5.41 -14.24
N ARG A 208 17.84 5.56 -13.28
CA ARG A 208 18.17 5.78 -11.86
C ARG A 208 18.98 4.63 -11.26
N ALA A 209 18.68 3.38 -11.61
CA ALA A 209 19.38 2.23 -11.05
C ALA A 209 20.86 2.20 -11.47
N ALA A 210 21.14 2.44 -12.75
CA ALA A 210 22.50 2.56 -13.26
C ALA A 210 23.26 3.72 -12.60
N TYR A 211 22.60 4.87 -12.41
CA TYR A 211 23.20 6.03 -11.76
C TYR A 211 23.61 5.73 -10.30
N ILE A 212 22.76 5.09 -9.51
CA ILE A 212 23.11 4.70 -8.14
C ILE A 212 24.33 3.76 -8.15
N THR A 213 24.35 2.75 -9.04
CA THR A 213 25.47 1.81 -9.14
C THR A 213 26.77 2.50 -9.58
N GLN A 214 26.70 3.52 -10.44
CA GLN A 214 27.84 4.35 -10.79
C GLN A 214 28.36 5.13 -9.57
N ARG A 215 27.48 5.75 -8.79
CA ARG A 215 27.85 6.45 -7.56
C ARG A 215 28.43 5.51 -6.49
N GLU A 216 27.88 4.31 -6.34
CA GLU A 216 28.44 3.26 -5.47
C GLU A 216 29.87 2.90 -5.92
N SER A 217 30.08 2.69 -7.22
CA SER A 217 31.40 2.34 -7.77
C SER A 217 32.44 3.45 -7.53
N HIS A 218 32.05 4.71 -7.72
CA HIS A 218 32.90 5.86 -7.43
C HIS A 218 33.40 5.88 -5.99
N TRP A 219 32.52 5.63 -5.00
CA TRP A 219 32.92 5.61 -3.59
C TRP A 219 33.71 4.35 -3.21
N ILE A 220 33.42 3.21 -3.84
CA ILE A 220 34.22 1.99 -3.66
C ILE A 220 35.67 2.25 -4.08
N GLU A 221 35.88 2.93 -5.21
CA GLU A 221 37.20 3.31 -5.71
C GLU A 221 37.85 4.39 -4.83
N ALA A 222 37.13 5.48 -4.53
CA ALA A 222 37.65 6.60 -3.75
C ALA A 222 38.11 6.20 -2.33
N LEU A 223 37.51 5.15 -1.74
CA LEU A 223 37.85 4.64 -0.42
C LEU A 223 38.69 3.35 -0.46
N SER A 224 39.13 2.91 -1.65
CA SER A 224 39.83 1.64 -1.85
C SER A 224 39.14 0.45 -1.17
N ALA A 225 37.79 0.45 -1.17
CA ALA A 225 36.99 -0.47 -0.37
C ALA A 225 37.08 -1.93 -0.85
N VAL A 226 37.62 -2.18 -2.04
CA VAL A 226 37.90 -3.53 -2.55
C VAL A 226 39.22 -4.07 -2.01
N GLU A 227 40.32 -3.37 -2.28
CA GLU A 227 41.69 -3.83 -1.96
C GLU A 227 42.01 -3.69 -0.47
N ALA A 228 41.68 -2.53 0.09
CA ALA A 228 41.93 -2.19 1.49
C ALA A 228 40.69 -2.37 2.38
N GLY A 229 39.53 -2.71 1.81
CA GLY A 229 38.25 -2.78 2.53
C GLY A 229 37.53 -4.12 2.44
N PHE A 230 36.20 -4.07 2.60
CA PHE A 230 35.31 -5.22 2.67
C PHE A 230 34.42 -5.43 1.44
N ASN A 231 34.50 -4.58 0.41
CA ASN A 231 33.79 -4.80 -0.85
C ASN A 231 34.48 -5.89 -1.68
N THR A 232 33.69 -6.76 -2.31
CA THR A 232 34.19 -7.73 -3.30
C THR A 232 33.91 -7.22 -4.70
N ILE A 233 34.84 -7.41 -5.64
CA ILE A 233 34.61 -7.17 -7.06
C ILE A 233 33.40 -8.02 -7.48
N ARG A 234 32.31 -7.40 -7.92
CA ARG A 234 31.24 -8.16 -8.57
C ARG A 234 31.80 -8.74 -9.86
N PRO A 235 31.60 -10.03 -10.18
CA PRO A 235 31.99 -10.54 -11.49
C PRO A 235 31.35 -9.65 -12.57
N ALA A 236 32.19 -9.13 -13.46
CA ALA A 236 31.84 -8.06 -14.39
C ALA A 236 30.67 -8.47 -15.29
N GLY A 237 29.47 -8.00 -15.00
CA GLY A 237 28.52 -7.64 -16.03
C GLY A 237 28.93 -6.25 -16.50
N ALA A 238 29.64 -6.18 -17.63
CA ALA A 238 30.12 -4.94 -18.22
C ALA A 238 28.98 -3.91 -18.28
N VAL A 239 29.05 -2.87 -17.44
CA VAL A 239 28.25 -1.67 -17.64
C VAL A 239 28.96 -0.93 -18.75
N ASP A 240 28.36 -0.97 -19.94
CA ASP A 240 28.83 -0.27 -21.12
C ASP A 240 28.94 1.23 -20.81
N GLN A 241 30.17 1.72 -20.66
CA GLN A 241 30.47 3.11 -20.30
C GLN A 241 30.12 4.08 -21.44
N THR A 242 29.62 3.60 -22.58
CA THR A 242 29.29 4.42 -23.74
C THR A 242 27.94 5.15 -23.65
N GLN A 243 27.12 4.92 -22.59
CA GLN A 243 25.82 5.59 -22.45
C GLN A 243 25.73 6.69 -21.38
N VAL A 244 26.84 7.05 -20.72
CA VAL A 244 26.83 8.15 -19.74
C VAL A 244 27.72 9.29 -20.21
N THR A 245 27.15 10.20 -20.99
CA THR A 245 27.78 11.51 -21.23
C THR A 245 27.66 12.32 -19.94
N LEU A 246 28.75 12.42 -19.18
CA LEU A 246 28.83 13.33 -18.04
C LEU A 246 29.14 14.75 -18.55
N PRO A 247 28.44 15.80 -18.10
CA PRO A 247 29.00 17.14 -18.17
C PRO A 247 30.15 17.23 -17.17
N LEU A 248 31.35 17.52 -17.68
CA LEU A 248 32.48 18.00 -16.88
C LEU A 248 32.02 19.28 -16.16
N ALA A 249 31.80 19.19 -14.85
CA ALA A 249 31.72 20.37 -14.01
C ALA A 249 33.15 20.79 -13.67
N ASP A 250 33.48 22.02 -14.06
CA ASP A 250 34.77 22.66 -13.89
C ASP A 250 35.25 22.59 -12.43
N LEU A 251 36.51 22.19 -12.29
CA LEU A 251 37.34 22.52 -11.14
C LEU A 251 37.56 24.04 -11.15
N ALA A 252 36.98 24.72 -10.16
CA ALA A 252 37.43 26.02 -9.67
C ALA A 252 37.27 26.06 -8.15
#